data_AF-A0A4U8Q1Z8-F1
#
_entry.id   AF-A0A4U8Q1Z8-F1
#
_cell.length_a   1.000
_cell.length_b   1.000
_cell.length_c   1.000
_cell.angle_alpha   90.00
_cell.angle_beta   90.00
_cell.angle_gamma   90.00
#
_symmetry.space_group_name_H-M   'P 1'
#
loop_
_entity.id
_entity.type
_entity.pdbx_description
1 polymer ?
#
loop_
_entity_poly.entity_id
_entity_poly.type
_entity_poly.pdbx_seq_one_letter_code
_entity_poly.pdbx_strand_id
1 'polypeptide(L)'
;MKVFIQEYGKVLIIALIGIISMMILLFHGAFMDMVDSLKPANPDVRNEFTRLKLGSLSKREKPKFVFSSPELRLGDKILIRDLVVSATDADGNDLKEHIRYYLEDGTPVTSDYEIRAVQFGTMSFRFRAEDSQGLAADKKFAIAIVNNPDSLEAAKLLEEWDIGQAAETVSARIFEYDYQAGGTFTKRYVLTINGEGAAKAYGSPEQIPWLKNYADKITECEIARSVRTEDVSYWFSECSRLEVIPQFYGVRKMQGTFQNCKAIKYGYIENTVENISQAFKGCTEMTSMGPIFSSVSIMDEAFSGCVKLRGELLIEADPLSYQDCLELTASQTGGVSLKIYAANEINSSTLKEMVIQEIIKLNGSNVRYLGIKE
;
A
#
# COMPACT_ATOMS: atom_id res chain seq x y z
N MET A 1 19.50 32.96 19.25
CA MET A 1 19.49 31.82 18.29
C MET A 1 18.40 31.97 17.22
N LYS A 2 17.12 32.23 17.56
CA LYS A 2 16.05 32.50 16.57
C LYS A 2 16.29 33.73 15.67
N VAL A 3 16.87 34.81 16.19
CA VAL A 3 17.22 36.02 15.41
C VAL A 3 18.38 35.76 14.42
N PHE A 4 19.30 34.86 14.77
CA PHE A 4 20.47 34.51 13.93
C PHE A 4 20.06 33.66 12.72
N ILE A 5 19.02 32.82 12.82
CA ILE A 5 18.52 32.00 11.71
C ILE A 5 17.66 32.82 10.73
N GLN A 6 16.95 33.85 11.21
CA GLN A 6 16.09 34.70 10.39
C GLN A 6 16.87 35.66 9.47
N GLU A 7 18.00 36.18 9.93
CA GLU A 7 18.87 37.07 9.15
C GLU A 7 19.63 36.29 8.06
N TYR A 8 20.24 35.16 8.40
CA TYR A 8 20.97 34.33 7.43
C TYR A 8 20.07 33.69 6.37
N GLY A 9 18.83 33.32 6.72
CA GLY A 9 17.86 32.81 5.76
C GLY A 9 17.47 33.82 4.68
N LYS A 10 17.33 35.10 5.05
CA LYS A 10 17.04 36.18 4.08
C LYS A 10 18.24 36.45 3.17
N VAL A 11 19.45 36.46 3.72
CA VAL A 11 20.69 36.64 2.94
C VAL A 11 20.89 35.50 1.94
N LEU A 12 20.60 34.25 2.34
CA LEU A 12 20.70 33.09 1.46
C LEU A 12 19.69 33.15 0.30
N ILE A 13 18.45 33.56 0.58
CA ILE A 13 17.40 33.73 -0.46
C ILE A 13 17.77 34.85 -1.43
N ILE A 14 18.27 35.99 -0.94
CA ILE A 14 18.71 37.11 -1.79
C ILE A 14 19.91 36.69 -2.65
N ALA A 15 20.86 35.93 -2.09
CA ALA A 15 22.00 35.40 -2.84
C ALA A 15 21.55 34.41 -3.93
N LEU A 16 20.61 33.51 -3.63
CA LEU A 16 20.03 32.57 -4.61
C LEU A 16 19.28 33.29 -5.73
N ILE A 17 18.46 34.30 -5.39
CA ILE A 17 17.77 35.13 -6.39
C ILE A 17 18.77 35.90 -7.24
N GLY A 18 19.85 36.42 -6.64
CA GLY A 18 20.93 37.09 -7.36
C GLY A 18 21.65 36.17 -8.35
N ILE A 19 21.98 34.94 -7.94
CA ILE A 19 22.62 33.93 -8.80
C ILE A 19 21.68 33.52 -9.93
N ILE A 20 20.39 33.28 -9.64
CA ILE A 20 19.39 32.93 -10.65
C ILE A 20 19.19 34.08 -11.64
N SER A 21 19.13 35.33 -11.17
CA SER A 21 19.00 36.52 -12.01
C SER A 21 20.24 36.72 -12.90
N MET A 22 21.43 36.48 -12.34
CA MET A 22 22.70 36.55 -13.08
C MET A 22 22.81 35.42 -14.12
N MET A 23 22.33 34.22 -13.83
CA MET A 23 22.24 33.13 -14.82
C MET A 23 21.24 33.47 -15.93
N ILE A 24 20.08 34.05 -15.62
CA ILE A 24 19.10 34.49 -16.63
C ILE A 24 19.66 35.62 -17.52
N LEU A 25 20.49 36.51 -16.96
CA LEU A 25 21.16 37.58 -17.71
C LEU A 25 22.34 37.07 -18.56
N LEU A 26 23.15 36.15 -18.03
CA LEU A 26 24.32 35.59 -18.74
C LEU A 26 23.95 34.58 -19.82
N PHE A 27 22.84 33.85 -19.66
CA PHE A 27 22.36 32.85 -20.60
C PHE A 27 21.10 33.31 -21.37
N HIS A 28 20.88 34.63 -21.48
CA HIS A 28 19.70 35.18 -22.14
C HIS A 28 19.58 34.71 -23.60
N GLY A 29 20.70 34.57 -24.32
CA GLY A 29 20.73 34.03 -25.68
C GLY A 29 20.29 32.57 -25.75
N ALA A 30 20.90 31.70 -24.93
CA ALA A 30 20.56 30.26 -24.91
C ALA A 30 19.13 29.98 -24.40
N PHE A 31 18.63 30.82 -23.48
CA PHE A 31 17.26 30.74 -22.99
C PHE A 31 16.25 31.17 -24.07
N MET A 32 16.53 32.25 -24.79
CA MET A 32 15.67 32.70 -25.90
C MET A 32 15.72 31.73 -27.08
N ASP A 33 16.87 31.12 -27.38
CA ASP A 33 17.00 30.05 -28.37
C ASP A 33 16.22 28.78 -27.96
N MET A 34 16.22 28.42 -26.67
CA MET A 34 15.40 27.31 -26.15
C MET A 34 13.90 27.64 -26.23
N VAL A 35 13.51 28.87 -25.89
CA VAL A 35 12.12 29.35 -26.02
C VAL A 35 11.69 29.41 -27.48
N ASP A 36 12.58 29.78 -28.40
CA ASP A 36 12.33 29.78 -29.84
C ASP A 36 12.26 28.36 -30.42
N SER A 37 13.03 27.40 -29.86
CA SER A 37 12.89 25.97 -30.20
C SER A 37 11.59 25.34 -29.69
N LEU A 38 10.96 25.95 -28.68
CA LEU A 38 9.65 25.59 -28.15
C LEU A 38 8.50 26.30 -28.88
N LYS A 39 8.77 27.29 -29.74
CA LYS A 39 7.75 27.89 -30.60
C LYS A 39 7.43 26.90 -31.72
N PRO A 40 6.16 26.49 -31.90
CA PRO A 40 5.80 25.60 -33.01
C PRO A 40 6.15 26.29 -34.34
N ALA A 41 6.67 25.52 -35.31
CA ALA A 41 7.23 25.96 -36.59
C ALA A 41 6.24 26.69 -37.53
N ASN A 42 5.01 26.96 -37.08
CA ASN A 42 4.02 27.71 -37.84
C ASN A 42 3.15 28.56 -36.89
N PRO A 43 3.32 29.89 -36.82
CA PRO A 43 2.61 30.75 -35.88
C PRO A 43 1.09 30.85 -36.15
N ASP A 44 0.64 30.52 -37.37
CA ASP A 44 -0.79 30.42 -37.74
C ASP A 44 -1.43 29.08 -37.37
N VAL A 45 -0.65 28.08 -36.94
CA VAL A 45 -1.17 26.79 -36.44
C VAL A 45 -1.40 26.85 -34.94
N ARG A 46 -1.64 28.04 -34.38
CA ARG A 46 -2.54 28.17 -33.24
C ARG A 46 -3.97 28.04 -33.78
N ASN A 47 -4.25 26.86 -34.34
CA ASN A 47 -5.43 26.53 -35.15
C ASN A 47 -6.63 27.23 -34.54
N GLU A 48 -7.24 28.19 -35.25
CA GLU A 48 -8.34 29.00 -34.70
C GLU A 48 -9.42 28.11 -34.10
N PHE A 49 -9.61 26.94 -34.71
CA PHE A 49 -10.36 25.80 -34.19
C PHE A 49 -9.98 25.38 -32.77
N THR A 50 -8.71 25.15 -32.46
CA THR A 50 -8.22 24.82 -31.10
C THR A 50 -8.46 25.98 -30.13
N ARG A 51 -8.27 27.24 -30.56
CA ARG A 51 -8.55 28.42 -29.71
C ARG A 51 -10.04 28.53 -29.41
N LEU A 52 -10.90 28.35 -30.41
CA LEU A 52 -12.35 28.36 -30.29
C LEU A 52 -12.85 27.18 -29.44
N LYS A 53 -12.29 25.97 -29.64
CA LYS A 53 -12.59 24.75 -28.87
C LYS A 53 -12.18 24.92 -27.40
N LEU A 54 -11.00 25.44 -27.11
CA LEU A 54 -10.56 25.74 -25.75
C LEU A 54 -11.42 26.85 -25.11
N GLY A 55 -11.79 27.88 -25.89
CA GLY A 55 -12.70 28.94 -25.44
C GLY A 55 -14.13 28.48 -25.19
N SER A 56 -14.63 27.47 -25.92
CA SER A 56 -15.91 26.83 -25.64
C SER A 56 -15.83 25.89 -24.44
N LEU A 57 -14.75 25.13 -24.31
CA LEU A 57 -14.51 24.23 -23.17
C LEU A 57 -14.34 25.02 -21.87
N SER A 58 -13.69 26.18 -21.88
CA SER A 58 -13.51 27.01 -20.69
C SER A 58 -14.83 27.58 -20.13
N LYS A 59 -15.88 27.63 -20.96
CA LYS A 59 -17.23 28.10 -20.57
C LYS A 59 -18.18 26.97 -20.22
N ARG A 60 -17.84 25.73 -20.58
CA ARG A 60 -18.64 24.54 -20.31
C ARG A 60 -18.49 24.14 -18.84
N GLU A 61 -19.59 23.75 -18.21
CA GLU A 61 -19.54 23.22 -16.85
C GLU A 61 -18.83 21.87 -16.84
N LYS A 62 -17.95 21.66 -15.86
CA LYS A 62 -17.32 20.36 -15.65
C LYS A 62 -18.36 19.33 -15.20
N PRO A 63 -18.11 18.03 -15.44
CA PRO A 63 -18.96 16.97 -14.92
C PRO A 63 -19.28 17.14 -13.42
N LYS A 64 -20.57 16.98 -13.08
CA LYS A 64 -21.09 17.09 -11.71
C LYS A 64 -21.26 15.71 -11.12
N PHE A 65 -20.80 15.53 -9.89
CA PHE A 65 -20.98 14.29 -9.13
C PHE A 65 -21.96 14.52 -7.98
N VAL A 66 -22.81 13.54 -7.73
CA VAL A 66 -23.63 13.41 -6.52
C VAL A 66 -23.23 12.12 -5.84
N PHE A 67 -22.83 12.22 -4.57
CA PHE A 67 -22.38 11.07 -3.78
C PHE A 67 -23.43 10.70 -2.72
N SER A 68 -23.52 9.40 -2.42
CA SER A 68 -24.17 8.93 -1.20
C SER A 68 -23.17 9.07 -0.05
N SER A 69 -23.65 9.49 1.12
CA SER A 69 -22.81 9.69 2.32
C SER A 69 -23.20 8.66 3.39
N PRO A 70 -22.96 7.35 3.15
CA PRO A 70 -23.27 6.34 4.14
C PRO A 70 -22.33 6.50 5.34
N GLU A 71 -22.88 6.37 6.55
CA GLU A 71 -22.08 6.12 7.74
C GLU A 71 -21.86 4.61 7.82
N LEU A 72 -20.62 4.17 7.57
CA LEU A 72 -20.28 2.76 7.65
C LEU A 72 -19.93 2.38 9.10
N ARG A 73 -20.22 1.13 9.47
CA ARG A 73 -19.84 0.52 10.74
C ARG A 73 -18.77 -0.53 10.51
N LEU A 74 -18.05 -0.95 11.55
CA LEU A 74 -17.05 -1.99 11.40
C LEU A 74 -17.64 -3.28 10.82
N GLY A 75 -16.99 -3.84 9.81
CA GLY A 75 -17.46 -5.02 9.08
C GLY A 75 -18.35 -4.72 7.89
N ASP A 76 -18.87 -3.49 7.75
CA ASP A 76 -19.67 -3.10 6.60
C ASP A 76 -18.85 -3.14 5.32
N LYS A 77 -19.56 -3.42 4.22
CA LYS A 77 -18.99 -3.52 2.89
C LYS A 77 -19.83 -2.70 1.94
N ILE A 78 -19.16 -1.90 1.13
CA ILE A 78 -19.79 -1.16 0.04
C ILE A 78 -18.88 -1.17 -1.17
N LEU A 79 -19.43 -1.31 -2.37
CA LEU A 79 -18.63 -1.18 -3.57
C LEU A 79 -18.36 0.30 -3.82
N ILE A 80 -17.16 0.64 -4.28
CA ILE A 80 -16.77 2.04 -4.53
C ILE A 80 -17.71 2.74 -5.51
N ARG A 81 -18.31 2.00 -6.45
CA ARG A 81 -19.30 2.53 -7.40
C ARG A 81 -20.61 2.96 -6.73
N ASP A 82 -21.01 2.32 -5.63
CA ASP A 82 -22.27 2.58 -4.95
C ASP A 82 -22.24 3.89 -4.14
N LEU A 83 -21.05 4.48 -4.00
CA LEU A 83 -20.87 5.84 -3.49
C LEU A 83 -21.36 6.90 -4.47
N VAL A 84 -21.44 6.61 -5.77
CA VAL A 84 -21.83 7.57 -6.79
C VAL A 84 -23.31 7.41 -7.12
N VAL A 85 -24.13 8.35 -6.63
CA VAL A 85 -25.56 8.41 -6.92
C VAL A 85 -25.79 8.85 -8.36
N SER A 86 -25.05 9.85 -8.84
CA SER A 86 -25.05 10.26 -10.25
C SER A 86 -23.75 10.98 -10.64
N ALA A 87 -23.40 10.89 -11.91
CA ALA A 87 -22.35 11.70 -12.52
C ALA A 87 -22.86 12.18 -13.88
N THR A 88 -23.01 13.49 -14.11
CA THR A 88 -23.54 14.02 -15.37
C THR A 88 -22.66 15.10 -15.97
N ASP A 89 -22.59 15.15 -17.30
CA ASP A 89 -21.95 16.26 -18.01
C ASP A 89 -22.87 17.50 -18.11
N ALA A 90 -22.36 18.57 -18.74
CA ALA A 90 -23.13 19.79 -18.93
C ALA A 90 -24.35 19.63 -19.86
N ASP A 91 -24.40 18.57 -20.67
CA ASP A 91 -25.52 18.26 -21.57
C ASP A 91 -26.55 17.33 -20.90
N GLY A 92 -26.28 16.86 -19.68
CA GLY A 92 -27.14 15.95 -18.93
C GLY A 92 -26.92 14.48 -19.24
N ASN A 93 -25.87 14.11 -19.97
CA ASN A 93 -25.52 12.70 -20.23
C ASN A 93 -24.99 12.05 -18.96
N ASP A 94 -25.37 10.79 -18.72
CA ASP A 94 -24.85 9.99 -17.61
C ASP A 94 -23.42 9.52 -17.90
N LEU A 95 -22.53 9.69 -16.93
CA LEU A 95 -21.12 9.35 -17.00
C LEU A 95 -20.76 8.18 -16.07
N LYS A 96 -21.71 7.55 -15.38
CA LYS A 96 -21.43 6.48 -14.39
C LYS A 96 -20.51 5.38 -14.90
N GLU A 97 -20.73 4.89 -16.13
CA GLU A 97 -19.92 3.83 -16.73
C GLU A 97 -18.50 4.28 -17.13
N HIS A 98 -18.26 5.59 -17.18
CA HIS A 98 -16.99 6.20 -17.59
C HIS A 98 -16.22 6.80 -16.41
N ILE A 99 -16.59 6.46 -15.17
CA ILE A 99 -15.87 6.88 -13.97
C ILE A 99 -14.64 6.00 -13.77
N ARG A 100 -13.50 6.64 -13.55
CA ARG A 100 -12.28 6.01 -13.06
C ARG A 100 -12.17 6.24 -11.55
N TYR A 101 -11.89 5.17 -10.82
CA TYR A 101 -11.82 5.14 -9.37
C TYR A 101 -10.37 5.00 -8.89
N TYR A 102 -10.03 5.72 -7.84
CA TYR A 102 -8.69 5.71 -7.26
C TYR A 102 -8.77 5.74 -5.73
N LEU A 103 -7.85 5.06 -5.07
CA LEU A 103 -7.60 5.20 -3.64
C LEU A 103 -7.00 6.58 -3.34
N GLU A 104 -6.91 6.94 -2.05
CA GLU A 104 -6.37 8.23 -1.64
C GLU A 104 -4.93 8.47 -2.13
N ASP A 105 -4.11 7.43 -2.18
CA ASP A 105 -2.73 7.47 -2.69
C ASP A 105 -2.62 7.62 -4.22
N GLY A 106 -3.74 7.41 -4.95
CA GLY A 106 -3.82 7.52 -6.40
C GLY A 106 -3.76 6.17 -7.12
N THR A 107 -3.69 5.07 -6.38
CA THR A 107 -3.76 3.71 -6.94
C THR A 107 -5.11 3.51 -7.63
N PRO A 108 -5.14 3.14 -8.94
CA PRO A 108 -6.39 2.89 -9.65
C PRO A 108 -7.05 1.60 -9.18
N VAL A 109 -8.37 1.62 -9.05
CA VAL A 109 -9.17 0.44 -8.66
C VAL A 109 -10.37 0.26 -9.60
N THR A 110 -10.90 -0.96 -9.66
CA THR A 110 -12.08 -1.27 -10.47
C THR A 110 -13.36 -0.80 -9.77
N SER A 111 -14.46 -0.71 -10.52
CA SER A 111 -15.78 -0.39 -9.97
C SER A 111 -16.29 -1.43 -8.95
N ASP A 112 -15.76 -2.65 -8.99
CA ASP A 112 -16.07 -3.74 -8.05
C ASP A 112 -15.16 -3.74 -6.80
N TYR A 113 -14.34 -2.69 -6.62
CA TYR A 113 -13.54 -2.56 -5.41
C TYR A 113 -14.43 -2.49 -4.18
N GLU A 114 -14.30 -3.48 -3.30
CA GLU A 114 -15.04 -3.58 -2.05
C GLU A 114 -14.35 -2.76 -0.98
N ILE A 115 -14.97 -1.65 -0.60
CA ILE A 115 -14.57 -0.86 0.57
C ILE A 115 -15.07 -1.61 1.78
N ARG A 116 -14.12 -2.03 2.62
CA ARG A 116 -14.42 -2.67 3.90
C ARG A 116 -14.20 -1.65 5.00
N ALA A 117 -15.23 -1.46 5.81
CA ALA A 117 -15.12 -0.64 7.00
C ALA A 117 -14.39 -1.42 8.08
N VAL A 118 -13.06 -1.37 8.06
CA VAL A 118 -12.18 -2.08 9.02
C VAL A 118 -11.50 -1.13 10.00
N GLN A 119 -11.70 0.18 9.83
CA GLN A 119 -11.05 1.24 10.60
C GLN A 119 -12.07 2.29 11.02
N PHE A 120 -12.05 2.76 12.26
CA PHE A 120 -12.76 4.00 12.61
C PHE A 120 -12.06 5.24 12.04
N GLY A 121 -12.82 6.19 11.54
CA GLY A 121 -12.29 7.43 10.98
C GLY A 121 -12.86 7.72 9.60
N THR A 122 -12.08 8.37 8.74
CA THR A 122 -12.54 8.76 7.41
C THR A 122 -11.67 8.13 6.32
N MET A 123 -12.28 7.35 5.43
CA MET A 123 -11.60 6.81 4.24
C MET A 123 -11.88 7.72 3.04
N SER A 124 -10.83 8.18 2.37
CA SER A 124 -10.96 9.05 1.19
C SER A 124 -10.70 8.32 -0.12
N PHE A 125 -11.47 8.68 -1.14
CA PHE A 125 -11.36 8.14 -2.49
C PHE A 125 -11.39 9.26 -3.52
N ARG A 126 -10.78 9.02 -4.69
CA ARG A 126 -10.77 9.94 -5.83
C ARG A 126 -11.54 9.35 -6.99
N PHE A 127 -12.35 10.19 -7.63
CA PHE A 127 -13.23 9.84 -8.75
C PHE A 127 -12.94 10.79 -9.89
N ARG A 128 -12.72 10.24 -11.09
CA ARG A 128 -12.49 11.02 -12.30
C ARG A 128 -13.47 10.62 -13.37
N ALA A 129 -14.22 11.59 -13.90
CA ALA A 129 -15.06 11.41 -15.08
C ALA A 129 -14.64 12.41 -16.16
N GLU A 130 -14.79 12.02 -17.41
CA GLU A 130 -14.46 12.82 -18.57
C GLU A 130 -15.65 12.80 -19.52
N ASP A 131 -16.08 13.98 -19.97
CA ASP A 131 -17.20 14.06 -20.91
C ASP A 131 -16.77 13.75 -22.35
N SER A 132 -17.76 13.65 -23.25
CA SER A 132 -17.54 13.37 -24.68
C SER A 132 -16.69 14.42 -25.41
N GLN A 133 -16.48 15.60 -24.81
CA GLN A 133 -15.69 16.69 -25.36
C GLN A 133 -14.27 16.77 -24.75
N GLY A 134 -13.90 15.83 -23.88
CA GLY A 134 -12.60 15.73 -23.23
C GLY A 134 -12.46 16.60 -21.97
N LEU A 135 -13.57 17.13 -21.42
CA LEU A 135 -13.56 17.90 -20.18
C LEU A 135 -13.65 16.96 -18.98
N ALA A 136 -12.58 16.90 -18.19
CA ALA A 136 -12.51 16.05 -17.00
C ALA A 136 -12.86 16.79 -15.70
N ALA A 137 -13.50 16.06 -14.78
CA ALA A 137 -13.69 16.46 -13.39
C ALA A 137 -13.09 15.41 -12.46
N ASP A 138 -12.31 15.89 -11.49
CA ASP A 138 -11.76 15.11 -10.39
C ASP A 138 -12.46 15.50 -9.09
N LYS A 139 -12.96 14.51 -8.33
CA LYS A 139 -13.59 14.71 -7.04
C LYS A 139 -12.97 13.81 -5.99
N LYS A 140 -12.73 14.38 -4.81
CA LYS A 140 -12.40 13.63 -3.59
C LYS A 140 -13.68 13.45 -2.79
N PHE A 141 -13.97 12.23 -2.36
CA PHE A 141 -15.09 11.92 -1.49
C PHE A 141 -14.59 11.08 -0.31
N ALA A 142 -15.15 11.33 0.87
CA ALA A 142 -14.67 10.74 2.11
C ALA A 142 -15.85 10.10 2.86
N ILE A 143 -15.67 8.86 3.29
CA ILE A 143 -16.68 8.09 4.03
C ILE A 143 -16.24 8.02 5.49
N ALA A 144 -17.16 8.31 6.40
CA ALA A 144 -16.93 8.12 7.82
C ALA A 144 -17.29 6.69 8.25
N ILE A 145 -16.39 6.06 8.98
CA ILE A 145 -16.64 4.82 9.71
C ILE A 145 -16.72 5.17 11.19
N VAL A 146 -17.90 4.98 11.76
CA VAL A 146 -18.21 5.44 13.12
C VAL A 146 -18.56 4.26 14.02
N ASN A 147 -18.08 4.31 15.26
CA ASN A 147 -18.64 3.49 16.33
C ASN A 147 -19.71 4.31 17.04
N ASN A 148 -20.99 4.10 16.74
CA ASN A 148 -22.04 4.71 17.53
C ASN A 148 -22.35 3.78 18.73
N PRO A 149 -21.91 4.12 19.96
CA PRO A 149 -22.07 3.25 21.13
C PRO A 149 -23.53 2.98 21.51
N ASP A 150 -24.47 3.81 21.03
CA ASP A 150 -25.90 3.64 21.27
C ASP A 150 -26.55 2.63 20.30
N SER A 151 -25.81 2.13 19.31
CA SER A 151 -26.29 1.10 18.38
C SER A 151 -26.15 -0.31 18.96
N LEU A 152 -27.18 -1.14 18.79
CA LEU A 152 -27.13 -2.58 19.11
C LEU A 152 -26.06 -3.34 18.32
N GLU A 153 -25.60 -2.78 17.20
CA GLU A 153 -24.60 -3.36 16.29
C GLU A 153 -23.22 -2.69 16.45
N ALA A 154 -23.03 -1.87 17.51
CA ALA A 154 -21.76 -1.22 17.78
C ALA A 154 -20.65 -2.22 18.09
N ALA A 155 -19.44 -1.92 17.64
CA ALA A 155 -18.28 -2.73 18.00
C ALA A 155 -17.95 -2.52 19.48
N LYS A 156 -17.92 -3.61 20.24
CA LYS A 156 -17.62 -3.62 21.67
C LYS A 156 -16.11 -3.57 21.89
N LEU A 157 -15.63 -2.51 22.54
CA LEU A 157 -14.25 -2.47 23.03
C LEU A 157 -14.06 -3.54 24.12
N LEU A 158 -13.06 -4.40 23.97
CA LEU A 158 -12.76 -5.45 24.95
C LEU A 158 -11.59 -5.06 25.85
N GLU A 159 -10.47 -4.64 25.25
CA GLU A 159 -9.24 -4.26 25.97
C GLU A 159 -8.50 -3.14 25.23
N GLU A 160 -7.69 -2.39 25.99
CA GLU A 160 -6.82 -1.31 25.52
C GLU A 160 -5.45 -1.41 26.19
N TRP A 161 -4.39 -1.13 25.44
CA TRP A 161 -3.02 -1.17 25.89
C TRP A 161 -2.23 0.05 25.41
N ASP A 162 -1.40 0.61 26.29
CA ASP A 162 -0.39 1.60 25.90
C ASP A 162 0.85 0.90 25.34
N ILE A 163 1.07 1.10 24.04
CA ILE A 163 2.16 0.51 23.27
C ILE A 163 3.12 1.55 22.71
N GLY A 164 2.99 2.82 23.11
CA GLY A 164 3.89 3.88 22.70
C GLY A 164 5.25 3.76 23.36
N GLN A 165 6.34 3.97 22.62
CA GLN A 165 7.67 4.06 23.21
C GLN A 165 7.72 5.17 24.28
N ALA A 166 7.02 6.27 24.03
CA ALA A 166 6.64 7.24 25.06
C ALA A 166 5.23 6.92 25.55
N ALA A 167 5.01 7.00 26.86
CA ALA A 167 3.72 6.69 27.47
C ALA A 167 2.58 7.52 26.85
N GLU A 168 1.42 6.89 26.67
CA GLU A 168 0.18 7.48 26.16
C GLU A 168 0.26 8.03 24.71
N THR A 169 1.36 7.78 23.99
CA THR A 169 1.51 8.27 22.61
C THR A 169 0.88 7.35 21.57
N VAL A 170 0.87 6.03 21.82
CA VAL A 170 0.29 5.03 20.92
C VAL A 170 -0.48 4.02 21.74
N SER A 171 -1.72 3.76 21.35
CA SER A 171 -2.64 2.83 22.00
C SER A 171 -3.07 1.75 21.03
N ALA A 172 -3.07 0.50 21.49
CA ALA A 172 -3.69 -0.63 20.81
C ALA A 172 -5.03 -0.93 21.49
N ARG A 173 -6.11 -1.10 20.71
CA ARG A 173 -7.46 -1.42 21.18
C ARG A 173 -8.03 -2.57 20.39
N ILE A 174 -8.62 -3.54 21.06
CA ILE A 174 -9.28 -4.68 20.43
C ILE A 174 -10.80 -4.52 20.55
N PHE A 175 -11.50 -4.58 19.42
CA PHE A 175 -12.96 -4.53 19.36
C PHE A 175 -13.53 -5.84 18.86
N GLU A 176 -14.68 -6.22 19.39
CA GLU A 176 -15.51 -7.33 18.93
C GLU A 176 -16.76 -6.78 18.25
N TYR A 177 -17.12 -7.33 17.09
CA TYR A 177 -18.36 -6.97 16.41
C TYR A 177 -19.00 -8.20 15.75
N ASP A 178 -20.31 -8.09 15.51
CA ASP A 178 -21.08 -9.11 14.79
C ASP A 178 -20.93 -8.89 13.29
N TYR A 179 -20.51 -9.94 12.58
CA TYR A 179 -20.38 -9.94 11.13
C TYR A 179 -21.34 -10.97 10.53
N GLN A 180 -22.21 -10.50 9.63
CA GLN A 180 -23.14 -11.35 8.90
C GLN A 180 -22.55 -11.75 7.54
N ALA A 181 -22.34 -13.05 7.34
CA ALA A 181 -21.95 -13.61 6.05
C ALA A 181 -22.87 -14.78 5.71
N GLY A 182 -23.58 -14.68 4.58
CA GLY A 182 -24.44 -15.76 4.09
C GLY A 182 -25.58 -16.16 5.04
N GLY A 183 -26.10 -15.22 5.86
CA GLY A 183 -27.17 -15.47 6.81
C GLY A 183 -26.72 -15.96 8.19
N THR A 184 -25.42 -16.23 8.39
CA THR A 184 -24.86 -16.61 9.69
C THR A 184 -24.14 -15.42 10.33
N PHE A 185 -24.41 -15.18 11.61
CA PHE A 185 -23.68 -14.20 12.42
C PHE A 185 -22.44 -14.86 13.01
N THR A 186 -21.29 -14.22 12.82
CA THR A 186 -20.02 -14.65 13.40
C THR A 186 -19.36 -13.47 14.10
N LYS A 187 -18.69 -13.72 15.24
CA LYS A 187 -17.89 -12.69 15.90
C LYS A 187 -16.59 -12.47 15.12
N ARG A 188 -16.28 -11.21 14.84
CA ARG A 188 -14.99 -10.76 14.29
C ARG A 188 -14.32 -9.82 15.28
N TYR A 189 -13.00 -9.74 15.17
CA TYR A 189 -12.16 -9.00 16.10
C TYR A 189 -11.18 -8.11 15.33
N VAL A 190 -11.25 -6.80 15.58
CA VAL A 190 -10.34 -5.82 14.98
C VAL A 190 -9.39 -5.25 16.02
N LEU A 191 -8.10 -5.38 15.75
CA LEU A 191 -7.06 -4.68 16.51
C LEU A 191 -6.79 -3.33 15.86
N THR A 192 -7.09 -2.24 16.54
CA THR A 192 -6.76 -0.89 16.06
C THR A 192 -5.55 -0.36 16.82
N ILE A 193 -4.60 0.25 16.12
CA ILE A 193 -3.42 0.90 16.68
C ILE A 193 -3.47 2.36 16.29
N ASN A 194 -3.65 3.24 17.26
CA ASN A 194 -3.86 4.67 17.05
C ASN A 194 -2.91 5.50 17.92
N GLY A 195 -2.71 6.76 17.55
CA GLY A 195 -1.87 7.71 18.27
C GLY A 195 -0.81 8.35 17.39
N GLU A 196 0.12 9.06 17.99
CA GLU A 196 1.19 9.78 17.30
C GLU A 196 2.52 9.47 17.95
N GLY A 197 3.43 8.79 17.22
CA GLY A 197 4.72 8.40 17.78
C GLY A 197 5.19 7.03 17.31
N ALA A 198 6.23 6.50 17.97
CA ALA A 198 6.76 5.17 17.69
C ALA A 198 6.13 4.14 18.62
N ALA A 199 5.74 2.99 18.06
CA ALA A 199 5.33 1.84 18.85
C ALA A 199 6.55 1.16 19.51
N LYS A 200 6.33 0.49 20.65
CA LYS A 200 7.34 -0.32 21.35
C LYS A 200 7.80 -1.48 20.46
N ALA A 201 9.10 -1.73 20.45
CA ALA A 201 9.65 -2.98 19.94
C ALA A 201 9.46 -4.08 21.00
N TYR A 202 8.89 -5.20 20.57
CA TYR A 202 8.73 -6.38 21.41
C TYR A 202 9.78 -7.42 20.99
N GLY A 203 10.51 -7.97 21.95
CA GLY A 203 11.56 -8.96 21.69
C GLY A 203 11.04 -10.39 21.54
N SER A 204 9.81 -10.66 21.97
CA SER A 204 9.19 -11.98 21.86
C SER A 204 7.65 -11.91 21.88
N PRO A 205 6.94 -12.95 21.40
CA PRO A 205 5.48 -13.02 21.39
C PRO A 205 4.85 -12.79 22.77
N GLU A 206 5.47 -13.26 23.86
CA GLU A 206 4.91 -13.19 25.21
C GLU A 206 4.84 -11.75 25.75
N GLN A 207 5.61 -10.84 25.18
CA GLN A 207 5.60 -9.42 25.57
C GLN A 207 4.47 -8.64 24.89
N ILE A 208 3.87 -9.19 23.83
CA ILE A 208 2.85 -8.51 23.04
C ILE A 208 1.48 -8.70 23.71
N PRO A 209 0.82 -7.61 24.18
CA PRO A 209 -0.33 -7.73 25.07
C PRO A 209 -1.53 -8.47 24.48
N TRP A 210 -1.85 -8.22 23.20
CA TRP A 210 -3.04 -8.78 22.56
C TRP A 210 -2.89 -10.27 22.22
N LEU A 211 -1.67 -10.77 22.03
CA LEU A 211 -1.45 -12.18 21.69
C LEU A 211 -1.86 -13.12 22.82
N LYS A 212 -1.82 -12.66 24.07
CA LYS A 212 -2.16 -13.46 25.25
C LYS A 212 -3.59 -14.04 25.21
N ASN A 213 -4.56 -13.24 24.77
CA ASN A 213 -5.99 -13.57 24.87
C ASN A 213 -6.73 -13.55 23.51
N TYR A 214 -6.08 -12.99 22.46
CA TYR A 214 -6.74 -12.67 21.19
C TYR A 214 -5.99 -13.14 19.95
N ALA A 215 -4.82 -13.79 20.06
CA ALA A 215 -4.07 -14.25 18.88
C ALA A 215 -4.99 -15.06 17.93
N ASP A 216 -5.64 -16.09 18.44
CA ASP A 216 -6.54 -16.96 17.67
C ASP A 216 -7.88 -16.31 17.28
N LYS A 217 -8.11 -15.03 17.59
CA LYS A 217 -9.36 -14.30 17.36
C LYS A 217 -9.22 -13.16 16.36
N ILE A 218 -8.10 -12.44 16.38
CA ILE A 218 -7.86 -11.25 15.54
C ILE A 218 -8.07 -11.61 14.07
N THR A 219 -9.07 -10.99 13.45
CA THR A 219 -9.40 -11.18 12.03
C THR A 219 -8.81 -10.10 11.14
N GLU A 220 -8.56 -8.93 11.71
CA GLU A 220 -8.08 -7.74 11.01
C GLU A 220 -7.35 -6.81 11.98
N CYS A 221 -6.43 -6.02 11.44
CA CYS A 221 -5.75 -4.99 12.19
C CYS A 221 -5.58 -3.74 11.34
N GLU A 222 -5.72 -2.61 12.01
CA GLU A 222 -5.61 -1.29 11.42
C GLU A 222 -4.61 -0.45 12.21
N ILE A 223 -3.80 0.32 11.50
CA ILE A 223 -2.74 1.14 12.09
C ILE A 223 -2.89 2.56 11.54
N ALA A 224 -3.00 3.55 12.43
CA ALA A 224 -3.03 4.94 12.03
C ALA A 224 -1.69 5.36 11.42
N ARG A 225 -1.73 6.14 10.32
CA ARG A 225 -0.54 6.64 9.61
C ARG A 225 0.45 7.43 10.48
N SER A 226 -0.04 8.05 11.56
CA SER A 226 0.78 8.80 12.53
C SER A 226 1.60 7.89 13.48
N VAL A 227 1.37 6.58 13.45
CA VAL A 227 2.10 5.59 14.22
C VAL A 227 3.28 5.06 13.40
N ARG A 228 4.49 5.19 13.90
CA ARG A 228 5.70 4.60 13.33
C ARG A 228 5.87 3.17 13.85
N THR A 229 6.01 2.24 12.92
CA THR A 229 6.08 0.79 13.19
C THR A 229 7.40 0.21 12.70
N GLU A 230 8.52 0.76 13.15
CA GLU A 230 9.86 0.36 12.68
C GLU A 230 10.18 -1.12 13.00
N ASP A 231 9.70 -1.63 14.13
CA ASP A 231 9.84 -3.02 14.55
C ASP A 231 8.47 -3.63 14.89
N VAL A 232 7.99 -4.50 14.01
CA VAL A 232 6.72 -5.23 14.17
C VAL A 232 6.95 -6.72 14.40
N SER A 233 8.15 -7.08 14.87
CA SER A 233 8.51 -8.47 15.12
C SER A 233 7.48 -9.13 16.04
N TYR A 234 7.01 -10.29 15.62
CA TYR A 234 6.02 -11.14 16.29
C TYR A 234 4.62 -10.54 16.50
N TRP A 235 4.31 -9.32 16.05
CA TRP A 235 3.02 -8.63 16.35
C TRP A 235 1.77 -9.47 16.07
N PHE A 236 1.81 -10.37 15.09
CA PHE A 236 0.69 -11.23 14.72
C PHE A 236 1.06 -12.72 14.76
N SER A 237 2.07 -13.11 15.55
CA SER A 237 2.40 -14.52 15.72
C SER A 237 1.21 -15.29 16.29
N GLU A 238 0.90 -16.45 15.70
CA GLU A 238 -0.26 -17.29 15.96
C GLU A 238 -1.63 -16.64 15.67
N CYS A 239 -1.67 -15.48 14.99
CA CYS A 239 -2.91 -14.85 14.55
C CYS A 239 -3.55 -15.60 13.37
N SER A 240 -4.03 -16.81 13.64
CA SER A 240 -4.47 -17.79 12.64
C SER A 240 -5.69 -17.36 11.82
N ARG A 241 -6.46 -16.38 12.31
CA ARG A 241 -7.65 -15.82 11.66
C ARG A 241 -7.41 -14.50 10.93
N LEU A 242 -6.21 -13.93 11.01
CA LEU A 242 -5.88 -12.67 10.33
C LEU A 242 -5.95 -12.89 8.81
N GLU A 243 -6.90 -12.24 8.14
CA GLU A 243 -7.18 -12.49 6.72
C GLU A 243 -6.28 -11.68 5.78
N VAL A 244 -5.87 -10.49 6.22
CA VAL A 244 -5.15 -9.50 5.41
C VAL A 244 -4.00 -8.92 6.25
N ILE A 245 -2.85 -8.71 5.61
CA ILE A 245 -1.70 -8.04 6.20
C ILE A 245 -2.06 -6.56 6.41
N PRO A 246 -1.85 -5.99 7.62
CA PRO A 246 -2.11 -4.59 7.87
C PRO A 246 -1.17 -3.68 7.07
N GLN A 247 -1.66 -2.48 6.73
CA GLN A 247 -0.78 -1.42 6.23
C GLN A 247 0.07 -0.90 7.39
N PHE A 248 1.39 -1.03 7.26
CA PHE A 248 2.35 -0.45 8.19
C PHE A 248 2.87 0.90 7.68
N TYR A 249 3.73 1.53 8.49
CA TYR A 249 4.37 2.79 8.14
C TYR A 249 5.83 2.81 8.61
N GLY A 250 6.74 2.43 7.70
CA GLY A 250 8.19 2.59 7.87
C GLY A 250 8.88 1.39 8.52
N VAL A 251 8.44 0.17 8.19
CA VAL A 251 8.94 -1.05 8.81
C VAL A 251 10.38 -1.35 8.43
N ARG A 252 11.19 -1.70 9.41
CA ARG A 252 12.55 -2.23 9.25
C ARG A 252 12.64 -3.71 9.62
N LYS A 253 11.92 -4.15 10.65
CA LYS A 253 11.96 -5.53 11.14
C LYS A 253 10.58 -6.17 11.19
N MET A 254 10.47 -7.36 10.61
CA MET A 254 9.26 -8.18 10.56
C MET A 254 9.53 -9.61 11.02
N GLN A 255 10.44 -9.81 11.97
CA GLN A 255 10.81 -11.16 12.39
C GLN A 255 9.60 -11.88 13.00
N GLY A 256 9.22 -13.03 12.46
CA GLY A 256 8.10 -13.84 12.96
C GLY A 256 6.74 -13.11 12.97
N THR A 257 6.61 -11.96 12.29
CA THR A 257 5.44 -11.08 12.43
C THR A 257 4.13 -11.78 12.14
N PHE A 258 4.06 -12.63 11.12
CA PHE A 258 2.88 -13.40 10.72
C PHE A 258 3.10 -14.91 10.87
N GLN A 259 3.98 -15.31 11.80
CA GLN A 259 4.20 -16.73 12.06
C GLN A 259 2.85 -17.40 12.41
N ASN A 260 2.52 -18.49 11.73
CA ASN A 260 1.29 -19.26 11.87
C ASN A 260 -0.02 -18.46 11.63
N CYS A 261 0.05 -17.34 10.89
CA CYS A 261 -1.13 -16.68 10.33
C CYS A 261 -1.71 -17.49 9.17
N LYS A 262 -2.53 -18.48 9.50
CA LYS A 262 -3.07 -19.47 8.55
C LYS A 262 -4.11 -18.92 7.59
N ALA A 263 -4.76 -17.79 7.87
CA ALA A 263 -5.79 -17.22 7.00
C ALA A 263 -5.27 -16.24 5.93
N ILE A 264 -4.02 -15.79 6.02
CA ILE A 264 -3.41 -14.86 5.05
C ILE A 264 -3.23 -15.58 3.70
N LYS A 265 -3.82 -15.02 2.65
CA LYS A 265 -3.74 -15.57 1.27
C LYS A 265 -2.68 -14.91 0.40
N TYR A 266 -2.34 -13.65 0.69
CA TYR A 266 -1.46 -12.82 -0.11
C TYR A 266 -0.46 -12.12 0.79
N GLY A 267 0.82 -12.44 0.62
CA GLY A 267 1.93 -11.83 1.34
C GLY A 267 2.45 -10.58 0.64
N TYR A 268 2.87 -9.57 1.39
CA TYR A 268 3.69 -8.45 0.90
C TYR A 268 4.50 -7.85 2.05
N ILE A 269 5.53 -7.08 1.69
CA ILE A 269 6.37 -6.31 2.62
C ILE A 269 6.59 -4.90 2.09
N GLU A 270 7.00 -3.96 2.95
CA GLU A 270 7.44 -2.63 2.51
C GLU A 270 8.86 -2.71 1.93
N ASN A 271 9.19 -1.78 1.03
CA ASN A 271 10.52 -1.69 0.42
C ASN A 271 11.63 -1.21 1.35
N THR A 272 11.29 -0.93 2.62
CA THR A 272 12.26 -0.54 3.64
C THR A 272 12.61 -1.68 4.59
N VAL A 273 11.97 -2.85 4.47
CA VAL A 273 12.15 -3.96 5.39
C VAL A 273 13.55 -4.58 5.21
N GLU A 274 14.25 -4.79 6.31
CA GLU A 274 15.62 -5.32 6.36
C GLU A 274 15.67 -6.77 6.86
N ASN A 275 14.72 -7.19 7.71
CA ASN A 275 14.66 -8.53 8.29
C ASN A 275 13.25 -9.11 8.22
N ILE A 276 13.11 -10.26 7.56
CA ILE A 276 11.87 -11.04 7.44
C ILE A 276 12.05 -12.49 7.90
N SER A 277 13.03 -12.76 8.77
CA SER A 277 13.23 -14.10 9.34
C SER A 277 11.94 -14.61 9.96
N GLN A 278 11.50 -15.80 9.54
CA GLN A 278 10.27 -16.46 9.98
C GLN A 278 8.97 -15.64 9.79
N ALA A 279 9.02 -14.52 9.05
CA ALA A 279 7.92 -13.56 8.98
C ALA A 279 6.59 -14.19 8.56
N PHE A 280 6.60 -15.15 7.63
CA PHE A 280 5.43 -15.86 7.13
C PHE A 280 5.48 -17.36 7.43
N LYS A 281 6.30 -17.77 8.39
CA LYS A 281 6.48 -19.19 8.74
C LYS A 281 5.13 -19.80 9.13
N GLY A 282 4.67 -20.83 8.44
CA GLY A 282 3.41 -21.51 8.71
C GLY A 282 2.15 -20.82 8.17
N CYS A 283 2.28 -19.82 7.29
CA CYS A 283 1.16 -19.24 6.55
C CYS A 283 0.62 -20.23 5.49
N THR A 284 -0.15 -21.24 5.94
CA THR A 284 -0.54 -22.38 5.10
C THR A 284 -1.50 -22.06 3.96
N GLU A 285 -2.27 -20.96 4.04
CA GLU A 285 -3.17 -20.51 2.97
C GLU A 285 -2.56 -19.48 2.02
N MET A 286 -1.32 -19.05 2.25
CA MET A 286 -0.67 -18.06 1.40
C MET A 286 -0.42 -18.66 0.02
N THR A 287 -0.96 -18.01 -1.01
CA THR A 287 -0.88 -18.47 -2.40
C THR A 287 0.13 -17.68 -3.22
N SER A 288 0.32 -16.39 -2.92
CA SER A 288 1.31 -15.54 -3.58
C SER A 288 1.98 -14.58 -2.60
N MET A 289 3.12 -14.05 -3.02
CA MET A 289 3.93 -13.09 -2.29
C MET A 289 4.33 -11.95 -3.24
N GLY A 290 4.31 -10.72 -2.75
CA GLY A 290 4.82 -9.54 -3.46
C GLY A 290 6.34 -9.57 -3.65
N PRO A 291 6.93 -8.50 -4.21
CA PRO A 291 8.37 -8.39 -4.40
C PRO A 291 9.14 -8.48 -3.07
N ILE A 292 10.28 -9.16 -3.10
CA ILE A 292 11.29 -9.14 -2.04
C ILE A 292 12.35 -8.11 -2.42
N PHE A 293 12.33 -6.96 -1.76
CA PHE A 293 13.17 -5.81 -2.10
C PHE A 293 14.64 -6.03 -1.73
N SER A 294 15.53 -5.26 -2.37
CA SER A 294 16.98 -5.32 -2.12
C SER A 294 17.39 -4.87 -0.71
N SER A 295 16.47 -4.26 0.04
CA SER A 295 16.67 -3.87 1.44
C SER A 295 16.73 -5.06 2.38
N VAL A 296 16.12 -6.19 2.01
CA VAL A 296 16.10 -7.39 2.84
C VAL A 296 17.52 -7.94 2.93
N SER A 297 18.02 -8.16 4.15
CA SER A 297 19.34 -8.75 4.39
C SER A 297 19.27 -10.06 5.17
N ILE A 298 18.14 -10.34 5.83
CA ILE A 298 17.91 -11.54 6.63
C ILE A 298 16.56 -12.16 6.25
N MET A 299 16.56 -13.42 5.81
CA MET A 299 15.37 -14.12 5.31
C MET A 299 15.27 -15.58 5.80
N ASP A 300 15.86 -15.90 6.94
CA ASP A 300 15.89 -17.27 7.46
C ASP A 300 14.47 -17.82 7.70
N GLU A 301 14.16 -18.97 7.09
CA GLU A 301 12.86 -19.65 7.21
C GLU A 301 11.62 -18.76 6.93
N ALA A 302 11.77 -17.64 6.23
CA ALA A 302 10.71 -16.63 6.06
C ALA A 302 9.39 -17.23 5.55
N PHE A 303 9.45 -18.25 4.69
CA PHE A 303 8.29 -18.93 4.10
C PHE A 303 8.18 -20.42 4.47
N SER A 304 8.93 -20.87 5.47
CA SER A 304 8.87 -22.26 5.95
C SER A 304 7.43 -22.63 6.34
N GLY A 305 6.89 -23.73 5.82
CA GLY A 305 5.51 -24.17 6.05
C GLY A 305 4.44 -23.48 5.20
N CYS A 306 4.82 -22.61 4.26
CA CYS A 306 3.89 -22.00 3.29
C CYS A 306 3.51 -22.98 2.17
N VAL A 307 2.81 -24.07 2.52
CA VAL A 307 2.54 -25.21 1.62
C VAL A 307 1.69 -24.89 0.39
N LYS A 308 0.99 -23.75 0.37
CA LYS A 308 0.19 -23.28 -0.77
C LYS A 308 0.87 -22.19 -1.60
N LEU A 309 2.05 -21.71 -1.20
CA LEU A 309 2.76 -20.65 -1.90
C LEU A 309 3.22 -21.17 -3.26
N ARG A 310 2.61 -20.65 -4.33
CA ARG A 310 2.86 -21.12 -5.70
C ARG A 310 2.96 -19.90 -6.61
N GLY A 311 3.91 -19.92 -7.54
CA GLY A 311 3.99 -18.92 -8.59
C GLY A 311 5.33 -18.20 -8.66
N GLU A 312 5.27 -16.93 -9.03
CA GLU A 312 6.43 -16.08 -9.31
C GLU A 312 6.80 -15.28 -8.07
N LEU A 313 8.06 -15.40 -7.63
CA LEU A 313 8.68 -14.55 -6.62
C LEU A 313 9.65 -13.62 -7.34
N LEU A 314 9.38 -12.32 -7.27
CA LEU A 314 10.30 -11.30 -7.73
C LEU A 314 11.26 -10.99 -6.57
N ILE A 315 12.56 -11.18 -6.80
CA ILE A 315 13.60 -10.92 -5.79
C ILE A 315 14.53 -9.85 -6.36
N GLU A 316 14.54 -8.68 -5.72
CA GLU A 316 15.42 -7.57 -6.08
C GLU A 316 16.78 -7.66 -5.35
N ALA A 317 16.87 -8.47 -4.29
CA ALA A 317 18.12 -8.77 -3.61
C ALA A 317 18.86 -9.97 -4.25
N ASP A 318 20.03 -10.32 -3.70
CA ASP A 318 20.83 -11.46 -4.15
C ASP A 318 20.15 -12.80 -3.76
N PRO A 319 19.67 -13.61 -4.72
CA PRO A 319 18.98 -14.87 -4.42
C PRO A 319 19.88 -15.93 -3.78
N LEU A 320 21.21 -15.84 -3.94
CA LEU A 320 22.15 -16.81 -3.35
C LEU A 320 22.18 -16.70 -1.82
N SER A 321 22.11 -15.47 -1.32
CA SER A 321 22.01 -15.17 0.12
C SER A 321 20.78 -15.82 0.79
N TYR A 322 19.84 -16.31 -0.01
CA TYR A 322 18.55 -16.84 0.43
C TYR A 322 18.28 -18.28 -0.01
N GLN A 323 19.27 -18.94 -0.60
CA GLN A 323 19.10 -20.23 -1.25
C GLN A 323 18.44 -21.26 -0.31
N ASP A 324 18.91 -21.36 0.94
CA ASP A 324 18.38 -22.32 1.91
C ASP A 324 16.88 -22.08 2.21
N CYS A 325 16.47 -20.82 2.35
CA CYS A 325 15.07 -20.47 2.57
C CYS A 325 14.21 -20.83 1.35
N LEU A 326 14.69 -20.55 0.15
CA LEU A 326 13.98 -20.80 -1.11
C LEU A 326 13.87 -22.31 -1.40
N GLU A 327 14.95 -23.07 -1.20
CA GLU A 327 14.97 -24.52 -1.36
C GLU A 327 14.05 -25.20 -0.34
N LEU A 328 14.10 -24.79 0.94
CA LEU A 328 13.19 -25.29 1.96
C LEU A 328 11.73 -25.04 1.58
N THR A 329 11.41 -23.81 1.19
CA THR A 329 10.05 -23.43 0.79
C THR A 329 9.57 -24.29 -0.37
N ALA A 330 10.38 -24.41 -1.43
CA ALA A 330 10.03 -25.20 -2.60
C ALA A 330 9.90 -26.70 -2.31
N SER A 331 10.69 -27.24 -1.37
CA SER A 331 10.53 -28.64 -0.94
C SER A 331 9.15 -28.92 -0.32
N GLN A 332 8.49 -27.90 0.22
CA GLN A 332 7.22 -28.00 0.95
C GLN A 332 5.97 -27.71 0.11
N THR A 333 6.11 -27.19 -1.12
CA THR A 333 4.97 -26.80 -1.99
C THR A 333 4.33 -27.96 -2.77
N GLY A 334 4.83 -29.20 -2.59
CA GLY A 334 4.27 -30.40 -3.20
C GLY A 334 4.58 -30.53 -4.70
N GLY A 335 5.78 -30.13 -5.14
CA GLY A 335 6.25 -30.32 -6.51
C GLY A 335 5.93 -29.18 -7.49
N VAL A 336 5.46 -28.04 -6.98
CA VAL A 336 5.23 -26.84 -7.81
C VAL A 336 6.46 -25.95 -7.78
N SER A 337 6.97 -25.64 -8.98
CA SER A 337 8.16 -24.83 -9.12
C SER A 337 7.92 -23.36 -8.74
N LEU A 338 8.72 -22.84 -7.80
CA LEU A 338 8.81 -21.39 -7.58
C LEU A 338 9.62 -20.77 -8.71
N LYS A 339 9.04 -19.78 -9.38
CA LYS A 339 9.70 -19.04 -10.45
C LYS A 339 10.37 -17.81 -9.84
N ILE A 340 11.70 -17.73 -9.90
CA ILE A 340 12.45 -16.63 -9.30
C ILE A 340 13.03 -15.72 -10.37
N TYR A 341 12.76 -14.43 -10.25
CA TYR A 341 13.27 -13.38 -11.14
C TYR A 341 14.14 -12.39 -10.39
N ALA A 342 15.28 -12.00 -10.99
CA ALA A 342 16.05 -10.84 -10.55
C ALA A 342 15.51 -9.55 -11.18
N ALA A 343 15.56 -8.45 -10.45
CA ALA A 343 15.21 -7.15 -11.00
C ALA A 343 16.32 -6.50 -11.85
N ASN A 344 17.60 -6.77 -11.58
CA ASN A 344 18.73 -6.04 -12.21
C ASN A 344 19.85 -6.96 -12.74
N GLU A 345 20.66 -6.43 -13.69
CA GLU A 345 21.80 -7.15 -14.32
C GLU A 345 22.86 -7.64 -13.32
N ILE A 346 23.05 -6.94 -12.19
CA ILE A 346 24.04 -7.30 -11.16
C ILE A 346 23.71 -8.68 -10.55
N ASN A 347 22.43 -9.00 -10.37
CA ASN A 347 21.99 -10.30 -9.84
C ASN A 347 21.87 -11.34 -10.97
N SER A 348 21.95 -10.92 -12.24
CA SER A 348 21.77 -11.79 -13.41
C SER A 348 22.90 -12.80 -13.57
N SER A 349 24.15 -12.45 -13.22
CA SER A 349 25.27 -13.41 -13.25
C SER A 349 25.06 -14.53 -12.24
N THR A 350 24.70 -14.18 -11.00
CA THR A 350 24.38 -15.16 -9.95
C THR A 350 23.19 -16.02 -10.36
N LEU A 351 22.13 -15.41 -10.90
CA LEU A 351 20.97 -16.16 -11.38
C LEU A 351 21.32 -17.08 -12.56
N LYS A 352 22.18 -16.65 -13.49
CA LYS A 352 22.66 -17.50 -14.59
C LYS A 352 23.45 -18.70 -14.06
N GLU A 353 24.30 -18.51 -13.06
CA GLU A 353 24.99 -19.61 -12.39
C GLU A 353 24.00 -20.56 -11.72
N MET A 354 23.02 -20.04 -10.99
CA MET A 354 21.98 -20.86 -10.34
C MET A 354 21.12 -21.62 -11.36
N VAL A 355 20.75 -21.00 -12.49
CA VAL A 355 20.07 -21.66 -13.61
C VAL A 355 20.92 -22.82 -14.15
N ILE A 356 22.22 -22.60 -14.35
CA ILE A 356 23.14 -23.65 -14.80
C ILE A 356 23.26 -24.78 -13.77
N GLN A 357 23.42 -24.46 -12.49
CA GLN A 357 23.46 -25.46 -11.41
C GLN A 357 22.17 -26.27 -11.34
N GLU A 358 21.02 -25.61 -11.53
CA GLU A 358 19.71 -26.28 -11.53
C GLU A 358 19.54 -27.21 -12.74
N ILE A 359 20.00 -26.79 -13.92
CA ILE A 359 20.04 -27.64 -15.12
C ILE A 359 20.95 -28.86 -14.89
N ILE A 360 22.09 -28.69 -14.20
CA ILE A 360 23.03 -29.77 -13.89
C ILE A 360 22.46 -30.73 -12.82
N LYS A 361 21.66 -30.23 -11.87
CA LYS A 361 21.05 -31.02 -10.78
C LYS A 361 20.02 -32.08 -11.24
N LEU A 362 19.78 -32.28 -12.54
CA LEU A 362 18.94 -33.37 -13.11
C LEU A 362 17.68 -33.65 -12.25
N ASN A 363 16.71 -32.73 -12.27
CA ASN A 363 15.36 -32.88 -11.70
C ASN A 363 15.22 -33.04 -10.17
N GLY A 364 16.18 -32.59 -9.36
CA GLY A 364 16.09 -32.70 -7.90
C GLY A 364 15.41 -31.54 -7.15
N SER A 365 15.21 -30.40 -7.80
CA SER A 365 14.80 -29.15 -7.15
C SER A 365 13.41 -28.70 -7.57
N ASN A 366 12.61 -28.27 -6.60
CA ASN A 366 11.33 -27.60 -6.85
C ASN A 366 11.52 -26.09 -7.08
N VAL A 367 12.74 -25.57 -7.30
CA VAL A 367 12.98 -24.15 -7.60
C VAL A 367 13.36 -24.01 -9.08
N ARG A 368 12.74 -23.06 -9.80
CA ARG A 368 13.10 -22.70 -11.17
C ARG A 368 13.50 -21.23 -11.24
N TYR A 369 14.77 -20.97 -11.46
CA TYR A 369 15.32 -19.64 -11.71
C TYR A 369 15.06 -19.25 -13.18
N LEU A 370 14.50 -18.06 -13.45
CA LEU A 370 14.06 -17.69 -14.80
C LEU A 370 14.78 -16.47 -15.40
N GLY A 371 15.67 -15.81 -14.66
CA GLY A 371 16.45 -14.67 -15.16
C GLY A 371 15.86 -13.31 -14.76
N ILE A 372 15.98 -12.31 -15.63
CA ILE A 372 15.38 -10.97 -15.44
C ILE A 372 13.98 -10.98 -16.06
N LYS A 373 13.01 -10.39 -15.38
CA LYS A 373 11.64 -10.23 -15.92
C LYS A 373 11.62 -9.00 -16.84
N GLU A 374 11.28 -9.18 -18.12
CA GLU A 374 11.17 -8.12 -19.15
C GLU A 374 10.09 -7.08 -18.84
#